data_AF-A0A097PPM1-F1
#
_entry.id   AF-A0A097PPM1-F1
#
_cell.length_a   1.000
_cell.length_b   1.000
_cell.length_c   1.000
_cell.angle_alpha   90.00
_cell.angle_beta   90.00
_cell.angle_gamma   90.00
#
_symmetry.space_group_name_H-M   'P 1'
#
loop_
_entity.id
_entity.type
_entity.pdbx_description
1 polymer ?
#
loop_
_entity_poly.entity_id
_entity_poly.type
_entity_poly.pdbx_seq_one_letter_code
_entity_poly.pdbx_strand_id
1 'polypeptide(L)'
;SASLLFSPPYIDLLVKGPVLNVEFHQALVNIHGTVRCKDKCVTISLVSRKSLALRDETGDFTFQNLLPGKYQLEIKHSSDDWCWEQNLVELDLGPENMDGIVFIQKGYWMTIVSTHDVAASIQHPDSSLQIKRGSQRICVESPGLHELHFVDSCIFFGSSFLMFDTLNPKSIHLTGEKYLVSGEIHILVVDIAVYKYQIWSVLGRQLKFVPRDTRKRILFYPRNDGCQAAVTPISGRLGKYIEGSVSPATSNVDIHILAQGSSENALLKKGDLAMETRTAADGYFTAGPLYDDTDYSVEASKPGYHLKAIGPNTFSCQKLGQISVHIFPSVLLSLSGDDGYRNNTVSGAGGSFIFTDLFPGNFYLRPLLKEYSFSPSAETIMLGSGEQKEVIFHATRVAYSVLGTVSLLSGLPKEGVYLEARSETKGYYEEARSDSLGRYRLRGLLPYTSYSVKVVNKIERTSPEHVVLDVGTQDITGVDFVVFERPEVTILSGHVEGKNLKELHLLVEVRSASDTEKVVSAFPLPLSYFFEIRDLPKGKYLLQLASQLSPTNYKFHASILEVDMDEGSHTHVGPLGYQIEEYRQKQEISPAPVFPLVAVAAVIAFFISLSRMKDLYQAVLGRKDGRKLVTKRR
;
A
#
# COMPACT_ATOMS: atom_id res chain seq x y z
N SER A 1 35.70 51.81 -73.12
CA SER A 1 36.19 52.32 -74.41
C SER A 1 35.92 53.81 -74.42
N ALA A 2 36.95 54.66 -74.33
CA ALA A 2 36.76 56.11 -74.36
C ALA A 2 36.37 56.55 -75.78
N SER A 3 35.20 57.17 -75.92
CA SER A 3 34.76 57.76 -77.19
C SER A 3 35.61 58.99 -77.49
N LEU A 4 36.21 59.05 -78.68
CA LEU A 4 36.92 60.24 -79.15
C LEU A 4 35.89 61.38 -79.31
N LEU A 5 35.99 62.40 -78.45
CA LEU A 5 35.24 63.66 -78.57
C LEU A 5 36.21 64.77 -79.01
N PHE A 6 35.72 65.66 -79.87
CA PHE A 6 36.51 66.75 -80.46
C PHE A 6 35.99 68.12 -80.01
N SER A 7 36.87 69.12 -79.97
CA SER A 7 36.54 70.52 -79.66
C SER A 7 37.03 71.44 -80.79
N PRO A 8 36.17 72.33 -81.35
CA PRO A 8 34.75 72.52 -81.02
C PRO A 8 33.84 71.35 -81.47
N PRO A 9 32.68 71.11 -80.83
CA PRO A 9 31.81 69.96 -81.13
C PRO A 9 31.16 70.03 -82.52
N TYR A 10 31.00 71.25 -83.05
CA TYR A 10 30.62 71.54 -84.42
C TYR A 10 31.17 72.92 -84.80
N ILE A 11 31.33 73.17 -86.10
CA ILE A 11 31.68 74.49 -86.63
C ILE A 11 30.60 74.84 -87.66
N ASP A 12 29.84 75.89 -87.39
CA ASP A 12 28.87 76.42 -88.35
C ASP A 12 29.62 77.19 -89.45
N LEU A 13 29.48 76.71 -90.68
CA LEU A 13 30.16 77.28 -91.83
C LEU A 13 29.14 77.88 -92.82
N LEU A 14 29.23 79.18 -93.07
CA LEU A 14 28.50 79.83 -94.15
C LEU A 14 29.33 79.80 -95.44
N VAL A 15 29.06 78.82 -96.28
CA VAL A 15 29.87 78.55 -97.49
C VAL A 15 29.53 79.56 -98.61
N LYS A 16 30.41 80.53 -98.85
CA LYS A 16 30.38 81.42 -100.03
C LYS A 16 31.50 81.12 -101.05
N GLY A 17 32.35 80.11 -100.77
CA GLY A 17 33.49 79.64 -101.56
C GLY A 17 34.16 78.41 -100.90
N PRO A 18 35.20 77.81 -101.50
CA PRO A 18 35.87 76.63 -100.92
C PRO A 18 36.54 76.97 -99.59
N VAL A 19 36.20 76.21 -98.54
CA VAL A 19 36.78 76.31 -97.19
C VAL A 19 37.71 75.11 -96.98
N LEU A 20 39.01 75.37 -96.78
CA LEU A 20 40.05 74.39 -96.50
C LEU A 20 40.58 74.59 -95.07
N ASN A 21 41.12 73.53 -94.45
CA ASN A 21 41.67 73.52 -93.07
C ASN A 21 40.64 73.70 -91.95
N VAL A 22 39.50 72.98 -92.03
CA VAL A 22 38.62 72.82 -90.87
C VAL A 22 39.23 71.79 -89.93
N GLU A 23 39.80 72.26 -88.83
CA GLU A 23 40.53 71.42 -87.87
C GLU A 23 39.67 71.15 -86.63
N PHE A 24 39.71 69.90 -86.19
CA PHE A 24 39.12 69.43 -84.93
C PHE A 24 40.23 68.79 -84.11
N HIS A 25 40.42 69.25 -82.88
CA HIS A 25 41.38 68.64 -81.96
C HIS A 25 40.67 67.71 -80.99
N GLN A 26 41.35 66.68 -80.51
CA GLN A 26 40.83 65.85 -79.43
C GLN A 26 40.54 66.75 -78.23
N ALA A 27 39.30 66.70 -77.73
CA ALA A 27 38.91 67.51 -76.59
C ALA A 27 39.75 67.09 -75.37
N LEU A 28 40.42 68.06 -74.76
CA LEU A 28 41.09 67.91 -73.47
C LEU A 28 40.33 68.75 -72.47
N VAL A 29 40.03 68.14 -71.33
CA VAL A 29 39.15 68.71 -70.32
C VAL A 29 39.91 68.83 -69.02
N ASN A 30 39.67 69.94 -68.32
CA ASN A 30 40.17 70.13 -66.97
C ASN A 30 39.04 69.92 -65.96
N ILE A 31 39.38 69.32 -64.84
CA ILE A 31 38.51 69.26 -63.67
C ILE A 31 39.02 70.27 -62.65
N HIS A 32 38.14 71.18 -62.21
CA HIS A 32 38.40 72.07 -61.10
C HIS A 32 37.45 71.75 -59.94
N GLY A 33 38.00 71.71 -58.73
CA GLY A 33 37.22 71.50 -57.52
C GLY A 33 37.92 72.01 -56.28
N THR A 34 37.21 71.94 -55.16
CA THR A 34 37.67 72.48 -53.88
C THR A 34 37.47 71.45 -52.77
N VAL A 35 38.38 71.41 -51.81
CA VAL A 35 38.28 70.59 -50.60
C VAL A 35 38.14 71.50 -49.40
N ARG A 36 37.06 71.33 -48.66
CA ARG A 36 36.82 72.03 -47.39
C ARG A 36 37.18 71.11 -46.24
N CYS A 37 38.39 71.27 -45.74
CA CYS A 37 38.88 70.56 -44.57
C CYS A 37 38.67 71.39 -43.31
N LYS A 38 38.43 70.73 -42.18
CA LYS A 38 38.44 71.35 -40.84
C LYS A 38 39.87 71.57 -40.34
N ASP A 39 40.85 70.89 -40.95
CA ASP A 39 42.28 70.95 -40.66
C ASP A 39 43.11 71.01 -41.97
N LYS A 40 44.43 70.74 -41.95
CA LYS A 40 45.28 70.74 -43.17
C LYS A 40 44.82 69.72 -44.23
N CYS A 41 44.54 70.19 -45.44
CA CYS A 41 43.97 69.38 -46.52
C CYS A 41 44.88 68.27 -47.09
N VAL A 42 44.25 67.31 -47.77
CA VAL A 42 44.75 65.95 -48.03
C VAL A 42 45.00 65.63 -49.51
N THR A 43 45.36 64.38 -49.79
CA THR A 43 45.60 63.88 -51.14
C THR A 43 44.30 63.47 -51.83
N ILE A 44 44.12 63.93 -53.07
CA ILE A 44 43.04 63.51 -53.97
C ILE A 44 43.63 62.62 -55.05
N SER A 45 42.99 61.50 -55.33
CA SER A 45 43.38 60.58 -56.39
C SER A 45 42.29 60.46 -57.46
N LEU A 46 42.72 60.53 -58.72
CA LEU A 46 41.92 60.18 -59.87
C LEU A 46 42.23 58.72 -60.24
N VAL A 47 41.20 57.87 -60.29
CA VAL A 47 41.34 56.39 -60.50
C VAL A 47 41.79 56.03 -61.94
N SER A 48 42.38 56.98 -62.68
CA SER A 48 43.05 56.79 -63.98
C SER A 48 44.60 56.85 -63.91
N ARG A 49 45.18 56.56 -62.72
CA ARG A 49 46.62 56.56 -62.36
C ARG A 49 47.24 57.91 -62.00
N LYS A 50 46.49 59.01 -61.88
CA LYS A 50 47.00 60.32 -61.45
C LYS A 50 46.53 60.64 -60.03
N SER A 51 47.45 60.96 -59.12
CA SER A 51 47.13 61.49 -57.78
C SER A 51 47.77 62.85 -57.57
N LEU A 52 47.10 63.70 -56.80
CA LEU A 52 47.53 65.05 -56.45
C LEU A 52 47.46 65.21 -54.92
N ALA A 53 48.62 65.43 -54.29
CA ALA A 53 48.66 65.75 -52.86
C ALA A 53 48.46 67.27 -52.67
N LEU A 54 47.37 67.67 -52.01
CA LEU A 54 47.19 69.07 -51.62
C LEU A 54 48.01 69.33 -50.36
N ARG A 55 48.74 70.45 -50.35
CA ARG A 55 49.58 70.89 -49.22
C ARG A 55 49.22 72.28 -48.69
N ASP A 56 48.37 73.00 -49.41
CA ASP A 56 48.03 74.40 -49.16
C ASP A 56 46.64 74.55 -48.53
N GLU A 57 46.44 75.64 -47.79
CA GLU A 57 45.19 75.97 -47.08
C GLU A 57 44.02 76.34 -48.01
N THR A 58 44.29 76.61 -49.29
CA THR A 58 43.24 77.01 -50.25
C THR A 58 42.30 75.86 -50.59
N GLY A 59 42.75 74.60 -50.48
CA GLY A 59 41.92 73.42 -50.74
C GLY A 59 41.56 73.20 -52.21
N ASP A 60 41.98 74.08 -53.13
CA ASP A 60 41.65 73.98 -54.54
C ASP A 60 42.51 72.92 -55.25
N PHE A 61 41.86 72.08 -56.07
CA PHE A 61 42.54 71.08 -56.89
C PHE A 61 42.21 71.27 -58.37
N THR A 62 43.17 70.93 -59.22
CA THR A 62 42.96 70.94 -60.67
C THR A 62 43.64 69.73 -61.30
N PHE A 63 42.86 68.94 -62.04
CA PHE A 63 43.40 67.89 -62.92
C PHE A 63 43.33 68.38 -64.36
N GLN A 64 44.48 68.57 -64.98
CA GLN A 64 44.56 69.11 -66.35
C GLN A 64 44.77 68.02 -67.40
N ASN A 65 44.34 68.32 -68.63
CA ASN A 65 44.57 67.51 -69.82
C ASN A 65 44.02 66.09 -69.69
N LEU A 66 42.76 65.96 -69.27
CA LEU A 66 42.05 64.69 -69.20
C LEU A 66 41.29 64.42 -70.49
N LEU A 67 41.25 63.16 -70.93
CA LEU A 67 40.44 62.74 -72.07
C LEU A 67 38.97 62.60 -71.65
N PRO A 68 38.00 62.92 -72.50
CA PRO A 68 36.59 62.69 -72.21
C PRO A 68 36.26 61.22 -71.95
N GLY A 69 35.28 60.99 -71.08
CA GLY A 69 34.86 59.66 -70.63
C GLY A 69 34.66 59.57 -69.13
N LYS A 70 34.47 58.34 -68.64
CA LYS A 70 34.10 58.07 -67.25
C LYS A 70 35.32 58.02 -66.32
N TYR A 71 35.27 58.80 -65.24
CA TYR A 71 36.28 58.86 -64.20
C TYR A 71 35.66 58.69 -62.82
N GLN A 72 36.48 58.28 -61.86
CA GLN A 72 36.15 58.30 -60.44
C GLN A 72 37.21 59.14 -59.72
N LEU A 73 36.75 60.15 -58.99
CA LEU A 73 37.57 60.93 -58.07
C LEU A 73 37.38 60.40 -56.66
N GLU A 74 38.48 60.05 -56.00
CA GLU A 74 38.50 59.58 -54.62
C GLU A 74 39.39 60.49 -53.76
N ILE A 75 38.89 60.93 -52.61
CA ILE A 75 39.65 61.71 -51.62
C ILE A 75 40.00 60.85 -50.40
N LYS A 76 41.26 60.91 -49.96
CA LYS A 76 41.75 60.15 -48.79
C LYS A 76 42.74 60.98 -47.97
N HIS A 77 42.58 60.96 -46.64
CA HIS A 77 43.61 61.44 -45.73
C HIS A 77 44.74 60.39 -45.64
N SER A 78 45.98 60.83 -45.38
CA SER A 78 47.18 59.96 -45.40
C SER A 78 47.09 58.76 -44.44
N SER A 79 46.39 58.92 -43.31
CA SER A 79 46.11 57.86 -42.32
C SER A 79 44.70 57.26 -42.41
N ASP A 80 43.89 57.66 -43.40
CA ASP A 80 42.50 57.19 -43.60
C ASP A 80 41.58 57.32 -42.35
N ASP A 81 41.89 58.29 -41.50
CA ASP A 81 41.24 58.57 -40.21
C ASP A 81 40.19 59.68 -40.30
N TRP A 82 39.86 60.17 -41.50
CA TRP A 82 38.86 61.23 -41.73
C TRP A 82 37.64 60.70 -42.46
N CYS A 83 36.45 61.10 -42.01
CA CYS A 83 35.19 60.85 -42.71
C CYS A 83 34.80 62.05 -43.56
N TRP A 84 34.29 61.77 -44.75
CA TRP A 84 33.88 62.75 -45.76
C TRP A 84 32.38 62.67 -45.98
N GLU A 85 31.76 63.78 -46.36
CA GLU A 85 30.35 63.80 -46.77
C GLU A 85 30.13 62.92 -48.01
N GLN A 86 31.06 63.01 -48.95
CA GLN A 86 31.19 62.11 -50.08
C GLN A 86 32.69 61.89 -50.32
N ASN A 87 33.17 60.64 -50.31
CA ASN A 87 34.59 60.33 -50.52
C ASN A 87 34.90 59.91 -51.97
N LEU A 88 33.88 59.60 -52.76
CA LEU A 88 33.96 59.15 -54.14
C LEU A 88 32.92 59.87 -54.99
N VAL A 89 33.36 60.48 -56.09
CA VAL A 89 32.47 61.09 -57.09
C VAL A 89 32.74 60.44 -58.45
N GLU A 90 31.69 59.89 -59.06
CA GLU A 90 31.74 59.40 -60.43
C GLU A 90 31.43 60.55 -61.39
N LEU A 91 32.26 60.70 -62.42
CA LEU A 91 32.17 61.79 -63.39
C LEU A 91 32.12 61.20 -64.79
N ASP A 92 31.30 61.80 -65.67
CA ASP A 92 31.33 61.53 -67.11
C ASP A 92 31.72 62.82 -67.83
N LEU A 93 32.98 62.92 -68.23
CA LEU A 93 33.54 64.13 -68.83
C LEU A 93 33.13 64.22 -70.30
N GLY A 94 32.42 65.28 -70.65
CA GLY A 94 32.09 65.67 -72.03
C GLY A 94 33.22 66.46 -72.69
N PRO A 95 32.93 67.34 -73.68
CA PRO A 95 33.93 68.18 -74.34
C PRO A 95 34.24 69.52 -73.60
N GLU A 96 33.52 69.83 -72.51
CA GLU A 96 33.65 71.07 -71.73
C GLU A 96 34.30 70.82 -70.36
N ASN A 97 34.96 71.85 -69.80
CA ASN A 97 35.55 71.83 -68.46
C ASN A 97 34.50 71.55 -67.38
N MET A 98 34.89 70.80 -66.35
CA MET A 98 34.02 70.45 -65.25
C MET A 98 34.46 71.15 -63.97
N ASP A 99 33.64 72.10 -63.54
CA ASP A 99 33.82 72.90 -62.33
C ASP A 99 32.79 72.51 -61.26
N GLY A 100 33.03 72.94 -60.01
CA GLY A 100 32.04 72.83 -58.93
C GLY A 100 32.07 71.52 -58.14
N ILE A 101 33.11 70.70 -58.30
CA ILE A 101 33.31 69.52 -57.45
C ILE A 101 33.78 69.97 -56.07
N VAL A 102 33.05 69.59 -55.03
CA VAL A 102 33.39 69.95 -53.64
C VAL A 102 33.47 68.71 -52.78
N PHE A 103 34.59 68.53 -52.09
CA PHE A 103 34.75 67.52 -51.04
C PHE A 103 34.72 68.19 -49.67
N ILE A 104 33.84 67.77 -48.77
CA ILE A 104 33.67 68.35 -47.43
C ILE A 104 34.07 67.32 -46.37
N GLN A 105 35.00 67.70 -45.49
CA GLN A 105 35.36 66.88 -44.34
C GLN A 105 34.22 66.91 -43.33
N LYS A 106 33.63 65.74 -43.06
CA LYS A 106 32.54 65.58 -42.10
C LYS A 106 33.07 65.46 -40.67
N GLY A 107 34.22 64.81 -40.47
CA GLY A 107 34.83 64.63 -39.15
C GLY A 107 35.99 63.63 -39.15
N TYR A 108 36.16 62.95 -38.01
CA TYR A 108 37.23 62.00 -37.73
C TYR A 108 36.64 60.59 -37.51
N TRP A 109 37.23 59.58 -38.14
CA TRP A 109 36.89 58.19 -37.93
C TRP A 109 37.42 57.69 -36.58
N MET A 110 36.54 57.10 -35.79
CA MET A 110 36.91 56.34 -34.60
C MET A 110 36.51 54.87 -34.78
N THR A 111 37.42 53.96 -34.45
CA THR A 111 37.14 52.51 -34.52
C THR A 111 36.68 52.00 -33.17
N ILE A 112 35.49 51.41 -33.12
CA ILE A 112 34.90 50.81 -31.92
C ILE A 112 34.70 49.33 -32.19
N VAL A 113 35.19 48.50 -31.27
CA VAL A 113 34.99 47.06 -31.25
C VAL A 113 34.17 46.71 -30.02
N SER A 114 32.91 46.32 -30.22
CA SER A 114 32.00 45.98 -29.12
C SER A 114 31.67 44.49 -29.10
N THR A 115 31.56 43.91 -27.90
CA THR A 115 31.03 42.55 -27.76
C THR A 115 29.51 42.46 -27.94
N HIS A 116 28.80 43.60 -27.85
CA HIS A 116 27.32 43.64 -27.93
C HIS A 116 26.79 44.92 -28.60
N ASP A 117 25.54 44.88 -29.03
CA ASP A 117 24.82 46.06 -29.51
C ASP A 117 24.48 46.99 -28.33
N VAL A 118 24.69 48.30 -28.47
CA VAL A 118 24.35 49.31 -27.45
C VAL A 118 24.04 50.66 -28.10
N ALA A 119 23.00 51.33 -27.60
CA ALA A 119 22.73 52.73 -27.92
C ALA A 119 23.65 53.62 -27.09
N ALA A 120 24.30 54.58 -27.72
CA ALA A 120 25.21 55.50 -27.07
C ALA A 120 24.97 56.93 -27.55
N SER A 121 25.45 57.91 -26.79
CA SER A 121 25.47 59.31 -27.18
C SER A 121 26.83 59.90 -26.91
N ILE A 122 27.29 60.79 -27.79
CA ILE A 122 28.45 61.63 -27.53
C ILE A 122 27.92 62.97 -27.03
N GLN A 123 28.57 63.56 -26.03
CA GLN A 123 28.14 64.80 -25.40
C GLN A 123 28.35 66.03 -26.33
N HIS A 124 27.56 66.11 -27.40
CA HIS A 124 27.34 67.20 -28.36
C HIS A 124 25.88 67.04 -28.87
N PRO A 125 25.16 68.12 -29.25
CA PRO A 125 23.73 68.03 -29.50
C PRO A 125 23.42 67.06 -30.65
N ASP A 126 22.53 66.10 -30.37
CA ASP A 126 21.87 65.19 -31.32
C ASP A 126 22.73 64.18 -32.09
N SER A 127 23.70 63.53 -31.43
CA SER A 127 24.36 62.33 -31.98
C SER A 127 23.97 61.05 -31.21
N SER A 128 22.74 60.59 -31.41
CA SER A 128 22.40 59.21 -31.02
C SER A 128 23.15 58.24 -31.93
N LEU A 129 23.92 57.35 -31.33
CA LEU A 129 24.79 56.40 -32.00
C LEU A 129 24.31 54.99 -31.68
N GLN A 130 24.18 54.17 -32.72
CA GLN A 130 23.91 52.73 -32.55
C GLN A 130 25.23 51.98 -32.73
N ILE A 131 25.78 51.47 -31.63
CA ILE A 131 26.98 50.63 -31.66
C ILE A 131 26.54 49.19 -31.86
N LYS A 132 26.99 48.58 -32.95
CA LYS A 132 26.77 47.17 -33.24
C LYS A 132 27.90 46.31 -32.67
N ARG A 133 27.55 45.07 -32.35
CA ARG A 133 28.52 44.02 -32.02
C ARG A 133 29.50 43.84 -33.18
N GLY A 134 30.77 43.73 -32.85
CA GLY A 134 31.87 43.65 -33.80
C GLY A 134 32.61 44.98 -33.95
N SER A 135 33.43 45.06 -34.99
CA SER A 135 34.20 46.26 -35.31
C SER A 135 33.41 47.17 -36.23
N GLN A 136 33.27 48.44 -35.86
CA GLN A 136 32.66 49.48 -36.68
C GLN A 136 33.45 50.79 -36.61
N ARG A 137 33.35 51.60 -37.66
CA ARG A 137 33.89 52.96 -37.67
C ARG A 137 32.75 53.97 -37.48
N ILE A 138 32.95 54.96 -36.63
CA ILE A 138 32.02 56.06 -36.38
C ILE A 138 32.66 57.39 -36.76
N CYS A 139 31.88 58.30 -37.33
CA CYS A 139 32.34 59.61 -37.76
C CYS A 139 32.02 60.63 -36.67
N VAL A 140 33.04 61.22 -36.04
CA VAL A 140 32.90 62.20 -34.96
C VAL A 140 33.24 63.58 -35.50
N GLU A 141 32.32 64.53 -35.34
CA GLU A 141 32.36 65.80 -36.05
C GLU A 141 33.46 66.77 -35.57
N SER A 142 33.78 66.76 -34.27
CA SER A 142 34.71 67.70 -33.64
C SER A 142 36.02 67.04 -33.15
N PRO A 143 37.17 67.75 -33.21
CA PRO A 143 38.45 67.25 -32.73
C PRO A 143 38.56 67.31 -31.20
N GLY A 144 39.37 66.43 -30.61
CA GLY A 144 39.72 66.43 -29.19
C GLY A 144 39.11 65.28 -28.38
N LEU A 145 38.98 65.50 -27.07
CA LEU A 145 38.52 64.51 -26.09
C LEU A 145 36.99 64.50 -26.00
N HIS A 146 36.39 63.31 -26.11
CA HIS A 146 34.95 63.09 -26.12
C HIS A 146 34.52 62.07 -25.08
N GLU A 147 33.31 62.25 -24.54
CA GLU A 147 32.65 61.27 -23.68
C GLU A 147 31.55 60.53 -24.45
N LEU A 148 31.66 59.21 -24.50
CA LEU A 148 30.67 58.30 -25.03
C LEU A 148 29.83 57.74 -23.88
N HIS A 149 28.57 58.18 -23.76
CA HIS A 149 27.62 57.73 -22.74
C HIS A 149 26.78 56.58 -23.28
N PHE A 150 26.60 55.52 -22.49
CA PHE A 150 25.74 54.39 -22.86
C PHE A 150 24.30 54.67 -22.40
N VAL A 151 23.35 54.62 -23.33
CA VAL A 151 21.93 54.92 -23.09
C VAL A 151 21.14 53.62 -23.04
N ASP A 152 20.33 53.45 -21.99
CA ASP A 152 19.45 52.29 -21.79
C ASP A 152 20.12 50.93 -22.02
N SER A 153 21.40 50.82 -21.67
CA SER A 153 22.17 49.61 -21.90
C SER A 153 21.77 48.52 -20.90
N CYS A 154 21.34 47.37 -21.42
CA CYS A 154 21.17 46.13 -20.64
C CYS A 154 22.52 45.47 -20.30
N ILE A 155 23.64 46.10 -20.66
CA ILE A 155 24.98 45.54 -20.60
C ILE A 155 25.90 46.55 -19.92
N PHE A 156 26.65 46.08 -18.93
CA PHE A 156 27.57 46.89 -18.17
C PHE A 156 28.98 46.73 -18.74
N PHE A 157 29.54 47.80 -19.29
CA PHE A 157 30.87 47.83 -19.90
C PHE A 157 31.97 48.28 -18.92
N GLY A 158 31.75 48.12 -17.61
CA GLY A 158 32.64 48.59 -16.54
C GLY A 158 32.31 50.00 -16.03
N SER A 159 31.73 50.85 -16.88
CA SER A 159 31.29 52.22 -16.57
C SER A 159 30.04 52.61 -17.39
N SER A 160 29.33 53.67 -17.00
CA SER A 160 28.21 54.25 -17.76
C SER A 160 28.67 55.15 -18.92
N PHE A 161 29.95 55.50 -18.98
CA PHE A 161 30.55 56.28 -20.05
C PHE A 161 32.03 55.89 -20.28
N LEU A 162 32.56 56.26 -21.44
CA LEU A 162 33.97 56.08 -21.83
C LEU A 162 34.53 57.37 -22.44
N MET A 163 35.79 57.70 -22.13
CA MET A 163 36.50 58.81 -22.78
C MET A 163 37.35 58.32 -23.96
N PHE A 164 37.37 59.07 -25.07
CA PHE A 164 38.22 58.81 -26.23
C PHE A 164 38.69 60.11 -26.90
N ASP A 165 39.81 60.06 -27.62
CA ASP A 165 40.43 61.22 -28.27
C ASP A 165 40.47 61.05 -29.79
N THR A 166 39.89 61.99 -30.54
CA THR A 166 39.86 61.97 -32.01
C THR A 166 41.17 62.43 -32.64
N LEU A 167 42.05 63.12 -31.90
CA LEU A 167 43.38 63.52 -32.37
C LEU A 167 44.42 62.40 -32.23
N ASN A 168 44.13 61.40 -31.40
CA ASN A 168 44.96 60.21 -31.21
C ASN A 168 44.11 58.94 -31.31
N PRO A 169 43.69 58.57 -32.53
CA PRO A 169 42.69 57.53 -32.74
C PRO A 169 43.23 56.16 -32.33
N LYS A 170 42.77 55.69 -31.16
CA LYS A 170 43.00 54.33 -30.66
C LYS A 170 41.73 53.51 -30.80
N SER A 171 41.89 52.23 -31.12
CA SER A 171 40.77 51.29 -31.13
C SER A 171 40.13 51.19 -29.75
N ILE A 172 38.84 51.48 -29.67
CA ILE A 172 38.05 51.40 -28.44
C ILE A 172 37.48 49.99 -28.32
N HIS A 173 37.72 49.33 -27.19
CA HIS A 173 37.21 47.98 -26.91
C HIS A 173 36.14 48.03 -25.82
N LEU A 174 34.91 47.68 -26.19
CA LEU A 174 33.77 47.60 -25.28
C LEU A 174 33.48 46.14 -24.95
N THR A 175 33.85 45.71 -23.75
CA THR A 175 33.60 44.36 -23.25
C THR A 175 32.51 44.37 -22.19
N GLY A 176 31.36 43.76 -22.49
CA GLY A 176 30.31 43.54 -21.51
C GLY A 176 30.78 42.65 -20.36
N GLU A 177 30.76 43.17 -19.13
CA GLU A 177 31.16 42.48 -17.90
C GLU A 177 29.97 41.89 -17.16
N LYS A 178 28.84 42.62 -17.14
CA LYS A 178 27.60 42.22 -16.47
C LYS A 178 26.39 42.52 -17.34
N TYR A 179 25.29 41.88 -17.02
CA TYR A 179 24.02 41.96 -17.72
C TYR A 179 22.95 42.40 -16.73
N LEU A 180 22.09 43.31 -17.16
CA LEU A 180 20.96 43.79 -16.36
C LEU A 180 19.87 42.74 -16.39
N VAL A 181 19.50 42.23 -15.22
CA VAL A 181 18.35 41.36 -15.02
C VAL A 181 17.26 42.21 -14.38
N SER A 182 16.15 42.36 -15.10
CA SER A 182 15.00 43.11 -14.61
C SER A 182 13.73 42.27 -14.69
N GLY A 183 12.79 42.53 -13.78
CA GLY A 183 11.46 41.93 -13.82
C GLY A 183 10.43 42.77 -13.10
N GLU A 184 9.17 42.39 -13.25
CA GLU A 184 8.03 43.04 -12.62
C GLU A 184 7.23 42.04 -11.79
N ILE A 185 6.69 42.50 -10.67
CA ILE A 185 5.77 41.75 -9.81
C ILE A 185 4.44 42.48 -9.86
N HIS A 186 3.41 41.79 -10.35
CA HIS A 186 2.07 42.35 -10.49
C HIS A 186 1.19 41.85 -9.34
N ILE A 187 0.66 42.79 -8.56
CA ILE A 187 -0.23 42.50 -7.44
C ILE A 187 -1.63 43.01 -7.79
N LEU A 188 -2.60 42.09 -7.88
CA LEU A 188 -3.99 42.44 -8.15
C LEU A 188 -4.67 42.84 -6.82
N VAL A 189 -4.80 44.14 -6.60
CA VAL A 189 -5.71 44.70 -5.59
C VAL A 189 -6.86 45.41 -6.31
N VAL A 190 -7.60 46.32 -5.66
CA VAL A 190 -8.69 47.08 -6.33
C VAL A 190 -8.20 47.74 -7.63
N ASP A 191 -6.93 48.18 -7.64
CA ASP A 191 -6.14 48.54 -8.81
C ASP A 191 -4.89 47.64 -8.96
N ILE A 192 -4.28 47.56 -10.14
CA ILE A 192 -3.06 46.75 -10.35
C ILE A 192 -1.84 47.51 -9.82
N ALA A 193 -1.16 46.95 -8.81
CA ALA A 193 0.11 47.47 -8.32
C ALA A 193 1.29 46.73 -8.96
N VAL A 194 2.20 47.46 -9.61
CA VAL A 194 3.37 46.90 -10.30
C VAL A 194 4.66 47.28 -9.56
N TYR A 195 5.43 46.29 -9.13
CA TYR A 195 6.73 46.47 -8.48
C TYR A 195 7.84 46.03 -9.42
N LYS A 196 8.78 46.93 -9.73
CA LYS A 196 9.91 46.64 -10.63
C LYS A 196 11.17 46.35 -9.82
N TYR A 197 11.96 45.37 -10.25
CA TYR A 197 13.27 45.09 -9.68
C TYR A 197 14.33 45.01 -10.78
N GLN A 198 15.56 45.39 -10.45
CA GLN A 198 16.71 45.44 -11.36
C GLN A 198 17.99 45.03 -10.62
N ILE A 199 18.77 44.14 -11.20
CA ILE A 199 20.05 43.68 -10.65
C ILE A 199 21.07 43.38 -11.75
N TRP A 200 22.33 43.74 -11.54
CA TRP A 200 23.43 43.40 -12.45
C TRP A 200 24.04 42.04 -12.11
N SER A 201 24.21 41.15 -13.10
CA SER A 201 24.77 39.80 -12.90
C SER A 201 25.74 39.38 -14.00
N VAL A 202 26.61 38.42 -13.70
CA VAL A 202 27.55 37.81 -14.65
C VAL A 202 26.95 36.54 -15.28
N LEU A 203 27.43 36.15 -16.46
CA LEU A 203 27.04 34.90 -17.12
C LEU A 203 27.40 33.68 -16.26
N GLY A 204 26.54 32.67 -16.26
CA GLY A 204 26.71 31.42 -15.49
C GLY A 204 26.35 31.50 -14.01
N ARG A 205 26.05 32.69 -13.46
CA ARG A 205 25.59 32.84 -12.08
C ARG A 205 24.12 32.42 -11.96
N GLN A 206 23.83 31.53 -11.01
CA GLN A 206 22.45 31.18 -10.65
C GLN A 206 21.86 32.23 -9.70
N LEU A 207 20.69 32.76 -10.06
CA LEU A 207 19.93 33.70 -9.24
C LEU A 207 18.55 33.11 -8.93
N LYS A 208 18.12 33.18 -7.67
CA LYS A 208 16.79 32.78 -7.22
C LYS A 208 16.03 34.02 -6.74
N PHE A 209 14.94 34.37 -7.41
CA PHE A 209 14.04 35.46 -7.02
C PHE A 209 12.81 34.88 -6.33
N VAL A 210 12.57 35.24 -5.08
CA VAL A 210 11.42 34.76 -4.29
C VAL A 210 10.67 35.97 -3.73
N PRO A 211 9.49 36.31 -4.28
CA PRO A 211 8.68 37.37 -3.71
C PRO A 211 8.16 36.95 -2.33
N ARG A 212 8.24 37.87 -1.35
CA ARG A 212 7.76 37.65 0.03
C ARG A 212 7.04 38.88 0.54
N ASP A 213 5.84 38.69 1.06
CA ASP A 213 5.13 39.72 1.81
C ASP A 213 5.42 39.56 3.31
N THR A 214 6.09 40.56 3.89
CA THR A 214 6.37 40.61 5.34
C THR A 214 5.13 40.55 6.23
N ARG A 215 3.96 40.99 5.72
CA ARG A 215 2.68 40.98 6.43
C ARG A 215 1.94 39.65 6.31
N LYS A 216 2.43 38.71 5.48
CA LYS A 216 1.81 37.41 5.17
C LYS A 216 0.36 37.52 4.67
N ARG A 217 -0.01 38.62 4.01
CA ARG A 217 -1.38 38.84 3.49
C ARG A 217 -1.49 38.47 2.01
N ILE A 218 -0.39 38.50 1.28
CA ILE A 218 -0.35 38.28 -0.18
C ILE A 218 0.41 36.98 -0.50
N LEU A 219 -0.22 36.10 -1.29
CA LEU A 219 0.38 34.89 -1.84
C LEU A 219 0.73 35.10 -3.33
N PHE A 220 1.85 34.54 -3.78
CA PHE A 220 2.39 34.69 -5.14
C PHE A 220 2.33 33.36 -5.90
N TYR A 221 1.90 33.41 -7.16
CA TYR A 221 1.63 32.25 -8.03
C TYR A 221 2.34 32.43 -9.38
N PRO A 222 3.00 31.42 -9.99
CA PRO A 222 3.18 30.05 -9.54
C PRO A 222 4.40 29.85 -8.63
N ARG A 223 4.37 28.79 -7.80
CA ARG A 223 5.43 28.42 -6.84
C ARG A 223 6.38 27.33 -7.38
N ASN A 224 6.67 27.31 -8.68
CA ASN A 224 7.53 26.25 -9.24
C ASN A 224 9.00 26.43 -8.81
N ASP A 225 9.56 25.43 -8.14
CA ASP A 225 10.96 25.35 -7.68
C ASP A 225 11.91 24.72 -8.72
N GLY A 226 11.55 24.73 -10.01
CA GLY A 226 12.37 24.20 -11.11
C GLY A 226 12.97 25.31 -11.98
N CYS A 227 14.25 25.19 -12.34
CA CYS A 227 14.83 26.05 -13.39
C CYS A 227 14.13 25.80 -14.74
N GLN A 228 13.46 26.80 -15.34
CA GLN A 228 13.37 26.94 -16.81
C GLN A 228 12.69 28.23 -17.30
N ALA A 229 12.83 28.45 -18.62
CA ALA A 229 12.32 29.44 -19.56
C ALA A 229 11.25 30.48 -19.11
N ALA A 230 11.33 31.66 -19.75
CA ALA A 230 10.50 32.86 -19.60
C ALA A 230 9.32 32.72 -18.63
N VAL A 231 9.54 33.26 -17.42
CA VAL A 231 8.59 33.26 -16.30
C VAL A 231 7.25 33.85 -16.77
N THR A 232 6.19 33.05 -16.75
CA THR A 232 4.83 33.56 -16.89
C THR A 232 4.54 34.58 -15.79
N PRO A 233 3.81 35.68 -16.08
CA PRO A 233 3.58 36.73 -15.08
C PRO A 233 3.00 36.15 -13.79
N ILE A 234 3.68 36.41 -12.67
CA ILE A 234 3.24 35.97 -11.35
C ILE A 234 2.10 36.90 -10.91
N SER A 235 0.89 36.36 -10.70
CA SER A 235 -0.27 37.12 -10.24
C SER A 235 -0.57 36.83 -8.77
N GLY A 236 -0.73 37.88 -7.96
CA GLY A 236 -1.20 37.75 -6.57
C GLY A 236 -2.71 37.89 -6.48
N ARG A 237 -3.40 36.95 -5.82
CA ARG A 237 -4.86 36.97 -5.57
C ARG A 237 -5.16 36.89 -4.07
N LEU A 238 -6.35 37.35 -3.65
CA LEU A 238 -6.83 37.20 -2.27
C LEU A 238 -7.06 35.70 -1.96
N GLY A 239 -6.46 35.21 -0.87
CA GLY A 239 -6.67 33.83 -0.42
C GLY A 239 -8.03 33.64 0.27
N LYS A 240 -8.54 32.41 0.23
CA LYS A 240 -9.77 32.00 0.93
C LYS A 240 -9.48 31.90 2.43
N TYR A 241 -10.36 32.48 3.25
CA TYR A 241 -10.32 32.33 4.71
C TYR A 241 -11.52 31.53 5.17
N ILE A 242 -11.29 30.63 6.12
CA ILE A 242 -12.30 29.80 6.75
C ILE A 242 -12.43 30.26 8.20
N GLU A 243 -13.62 30.72 8.53
CA GLU A 243 -13.99 31.15 9.88
C GLU A 243 -14.97 30.15 10.48
N GLY A 244 -14.82 29.91 11.78
CA GLY A 244 -15.63 28.96 12.51
C GLY A 244 -15.56 29.16 14.01
N SER A 245 -16.28 28.32 14.74
CA SER A 245 -16.38 28.43 16.20
C SER A 245 -16.62 27.09 16.88
N VAL A 246 -16.25 27.04 18.15
CA VAL A 246 -16.48 25.90 19.03
C VAL A 246 -17.34 26.35 20.22
N SER A 247 -18.43 25.64 20.46
CA SER A 247 -19.39 25.92 21.54
C SER A 247 -19.47 24.75 22.53
N PRO A 248 -19.39 24.99 23.86
CA PRO A 248 -19.14 26.28 24.50
C PRO A 248 -17.73 26.80 24.20
N ALA A 249 -17.51 28.10 24.38
CA ALA A 249 -16.25 28.78 24.08
C ALA A 249 -15.06 28.06 24.73
N THR A 250 -14.28 27.36 23.90
CA THR A 250 -13.18 26.49 24.34
C THR A 250 -11.92 26.88 23.60
N SER A 251 -10.90 27.32 24.34
CA SER A 251 -9.60 27.71 23.78
C SER A 251 -8.72 26.50 23.44
N ASN A 252 -7.75 26.69 22.55
CA ASN A 252 -6.74 25.69 22.20
C ASN A 252 -7.32 24.36 21.69
N VAL A 253 -8.45 24.40 20.97
CA VAL A 253 -8.90 23.27 20.15
C VAL A 253 -8.08 23.27 18.88
N ASP A 254 -7.51 22.13 18.52
CA ASP A 254 -6.72 21.96 17.31
C ASP A 254 -7.65 21.83 16.10
N ILE A 255 -7.51 22.75 15.15
CA ILE A 255 -8.31 22.82 13.93
C ILE A 255 -7.42 22.48 12.75
N HIS A 256 -7.73 21.37 12.08
CA HIS A 256 -7.04 20.89 10.89
C HIS A 256 -7.89 21.18 9.67
N ILE A 257 -7.31 21.83 8.67
CA ILE A 257 -7.97 22.12 7.40
C ILE A 257 -7.40 21.20 6.34
N LEU A 258 -8.25 20.34 5.80
CA LEU A 258 -7.88 19.32 4.82
C LEU A 258 -8.42 19.70 3.43
N ALA A 259 -7.63 19.48 2.40
CA ALA A 259 -8.04 19.71 1.02
C ALA A 259 -9.04 18.62 0.57
N GLN A 260 -10.19 19.01 0.01
CA GLN A 260 -11.17 18.05 -0.53
C GLN A 260 -10.85 17.58 -1.95
N GLY A 261 -10.02 18.33 -2.67
CA GLY A 261 -9.53 18.01 -4.01
C GLY A 261 -8.02 18.23 -4.13
N SER A 262 -7.47 17.95 -5.31
CA SER A 262 -6.10 18.35 -5.63
C SER A 262 -6.09 19.81 -6.07
N SER A 263 -5.16 20.60 -5.55
CA SER A 263 -4.89 21.97 -6.00
C SER A 263 -3.89 21.93 -7.15
N GLU A 264 -4.10 22.73 -8.18
CA GLU A 264 -3.12 22.92 -9.26
C GLU A 264 -2.10 24.01 -8.87
N ASN A 265 -2.48 24.90 -7.97
CA ASN A 265 -1.68 26.04 -7.53
C ASN A 265 -0.83 25.75 -6.28
N ALA A 266 -1.19 24.73 -5.50
CA ALA A 266 -0.45 24.24 -4.35
C ALA A 266 -0.09 22.77 -4.52
N LEU A 267 1.00 22.33 -3.90
CA LEU A 267 1.33 20.90 -3.78
C LEU A 267 0.41 20.21 -2.76
N LEU A 268 -0.90 20.27 -2.97
CA LEU A 268 -1.94 19.69 -2.13
C LEU A 268 -2.76 18.70 -2.96
N LYS A 269 -2.88 17.47 -2.46
CA LYS A 269 -3.78 16.44 -2.96
C LYS A 269 -5.00 16.34 -2.06
N LYS A 270 -6.05 15.67 -2.56
CA LYS A 270 -7.22 15.33 -1.74
C LYS A 270 -6.80 14.60 -0.45
N GLY A 271 -7.22 15.12 0.69
CA GLY A 271 -6.92 14.62 2.03
C GLY A 271 -5.66 15.22 2.66
N ASP A 272 -4.85 15.97 1.90
CA ASP A 272 -3.66 16.61 2.45
C ASP A 272 -4.05 17.75 3.40
N LEU A 273 -3.23 17.90 4.45
CA LEU A 273 -3.34 19.00 5.40
C LEU A 273 -2.90 20.31 4.74
N ALA A 274 -3.86 21.21 4.53
CA ALA A 274 -3.62 22.52 3.96
C ALA A 274 -3.13 23.53 5.00
N MET A 275 -3.67 23.48 6.22
CA MET A 275 -3.32 24.40 7.32
C MET A 275 -3.77 23.85 8.68
N GLU A 276 -3.07 24.24 9.74
CA GLU A 276 -3.49 24.03 11.13
C GLU A 276 -3.65 25.38 11.84
N THR A 277 -4.66 25.48 12.70
CA THR A 277 -4.85 26.62 13.60
C THR A 277 -5.44 26.16 14.93
N ARG A 278 -5.57 27.07 15.89
CA ARG A 278 -6.18 26.81 17.19
C ARG A 278 -7.27 27.82 17.50
N THR A 279 -8.30 27.40 18.23
CA THR A 279 -9.34 28.32 18.72
C THR A 279 -8.79 29.30 19.75
N ALA A 280 -9.27 30.55 19.68
CA ALA A 280 -9.02 31.59 20.67
C ALA A 280 -9.83 31.37 21.96
N ALA A 281 -9.64 32.25 22.95
CA ALA A 281 -10.30 32.17 24.26
C ALA A 281 -11.84 32.24 24.18
N ASP A 282 -12.36 32.90 23.16
CA ASP A 282 -13.79 33.01 22.83
C ASP A 282 -14.34 31.80 22.05
N GLY A 283 -13.49 30.83 21.70
CA GLY A 283 -13.87 29.64 20.92
C GLY A 283 -13.91 29.87 19.40
N TYR A 284 -13.60 31.06 18.90
CA TYR A 284 -13.55 31.33 17.46
C TYR A 284 -12.19 30.97 16.87
N PHE A 285 -12.18 30.62 15.58
CA PHE A 285 -10.95 30.44 14.82
C PHE A 285 -11.08 31.00 13.41
N THR A 286 -9.94 31.42 12.87
CA THR A 286 -9.78 31.83 11.48
C THR A 286 -8.58 31.09 10.91
N ALA A 287 -8.74 30.49 9.74
CA ALA A 287 -7.71 29.75 9.04
C ALA A 287 -7.60 30.24 7.60
N GLY A 288 -6.40 30.63 7.21
CA GLY A 288 -6.06 31.17 5.90
C GLY A 288 -4.80 32.02 5.95
N PRO A 289 -4.32 32.53 4.80
CA PRO A 289 -4.93 32.42 3.47
C PRO A 289 -4.75 31.04 2.82
N LEU A 290 -5.83 30.48 2.27
CA LEU A 290 -5.85 29.21 1.51
C LEU A 290 -6.01 29.46 0.01
N TYR A 291 -5.61 28.47 -0.80
CA TYR A 291 -5.76 28.49 -2.25
C TYR A 291 -7.25 28.37 -2.65
N ASP A 292 -7.69 29.09 -3.67
CA ASP A 292 -9.10 29.20 -4.07
C ASP A 292 -9.55 28.20 -5.14
N ASP A 293 -8.61 27.37 -5.64
CA ASP A 293 -8.84 26.36 -6.67
C ASP A 293 -9.29 25.00 -6.13
N THR A 294 -9.44 24.87 -4.82
CA THR A 294 -9.96 23.66 -4.17
C THR A 294 -10.84 24.01 -2.96
N ASP A 295 -11.75 23.11 -2.62
CA ASP A 295 -12.55 23.19 -1.40
C ASP A 295 -11.85 22.50 -0.23
N TYR A 296 -12.27 22.83 0.98
CA TYR A 296 -11.64 22.35 2.21
C TYR A 296 -12.68 21.82 3.19
N SER A 297 -12.29 20.80 3.96
CA SER A 297 -13.01 20.33 5.14
C SER A 297 -12.26 20.73 6.41
N VAL A 298 -13.01 20.96 7.48
CA VAL A 298 -12.47 21.34 8.78
C VAL A 298 -12.68 20.21 9.77
N GLU A 299 -11.61 19.76 10.41
CA GLU A 299 -11.64 18.80 11.49
C GLU A 299 -11.15 19.46 12.78
N ALA A 300 -11.81 19.15 13.89
CA ALA A 300 -11.49 19.73 15.19
C ALA A 300 -11.20 18.62 16.20
N SER A 301 -10.10 18.74 16.93
CA SER A 301 -9.70 17.75 17.94
C SER A 301 -9.10 18.44 19.17
N LYS A 302 -9.31 17.83 20.35
CA LYS A 302 -8.66 18.25 21.59
C LYS A 302 -8.64 17.07 22.59
N PRO A 303 -7.48 16.68 23.13
CA PRO A 303 -7.40 15.57 24.08
C PRO A 303 -8.29 15.76 25.31
N GLY A 304 -9.04 14.73 25.72
CA GLY A 304 -9.98 14.78 26.84
C GLY A 304 -11.27 15.56 26.56
N TYR A 305 -11.53 15.90 25.29
CA TYR A 305 -12.77 16.51 24.85
C TYR A 305 -13.33 15.73 23.67
N HIS A 306 -14.66 15.63 23.61
CA HIS A 306 -15.36 15.12 22.46
C HIS A 306 -15.89 16.30 21.64
N LEU A 307 -15.48 16.38 20.37
CA LEU A 307 -15.93 17.41 19.44
C LEU A 307 -16.85 16.82 18.38
N LYS A 308 -18.02 17.43 18.20
CA LYS A 308 -19.02 17.02 17.22
C LYS A 308 -19.33 18.19 16.28
N ALA A 309 -19.17 18.00 14.97
CA ALA A 309 -19.58 19.01 13.99
C ALA A 309 -21.11 19.20 14.04
N ILE A 310 -21.55 20.46 14.18
CA ILE A 310 -22.97 20.86 14.13
C ILE A 310 -23.26 21.65 12.84
N GLY A 311 -22.25 22.33 12.30
CA GLY A 311 -22.33 23.10 11.07
C GLY A 311 -21.05 22.98 10.23
N PRO A 312 -20.94 23.71 9.11
CA PRO A 312 -19.82 23.59 8.17
C PRO A 312 -18.45 23.83 8.82
N ASN A 313 -18.37 24.80 9.76
CA ASN A 313 -17.15 25.12 10.52
C ASN A 313 -17.45 25.32 12.02
N THR A 314 -18.54 24.73 12.51
CA THR A 314 -19.02 24.95 13.89
C THR A 314 -19.11 23.63 14.62
N PHE A 315 -18.48 23.56 15.80
CA PHE A 315 -18.37 22.32 16.57
C PHE A 315 -18.97 22.48 17.97
N SER A 316 -19.72 21.47 18.42
CA SER A 316 -20.01 21.28 19.84
C SER A 316 -18.81 20.63 20.51
N CYS A 317 -18.44 21.12 21.68
CA CYS A 317 -17.35 20.57 22.48
C CYS A 317 -17.90 20.10 23.83
N GLN A 318 -17.59 18.87 24.20
CA GLN A 318 -17.96 18.29 25.47
C GLN A 318 -16.68 17.84 26.18
N LYS A 319 -16.38 18.43 27.35
CA LYS A 319 -15.25 17.98 28.16
C LYS A 319 -15.59 16.61 28.77
N LEU A 320 -14.71 15.64 28.61
CA LEU A 320 -14.90 14.29 29.11
C LEU A 320 -14.35 14.18 30.52
N GLY A 321 -15.09 13.50 31.39
CA GLY A 321 -14.75 13.27 32.78
C GLY A 321 -13.94 12.00 32.99
N GLN A 322 -13.54 11.78 34.25
CA GLN A 322 -12.76 10.62 34.65
C GLN A 322 -13.23 10.08 36.01
N ILE A 323 -13.12 8.77 36.20
CA ILE A 323 -13.39 8.10 37.48
C ILE A 323 -12.12 7.35 37.90
N SER A 324 -11.51 7.79 39.00
CA SER A 324 -10.40 7.11 39.66
C SER A 324 -10.95 6.14 40.71
N VAL A 325 -10.48 4.90 40.67
CA VAL A 325 -10.90 3.83 41.58
C VAL A 325 -9.70 3.32 42.34
N HIS A 326 -9.77 3.36 43.67
CA HIS A 326 -8.78 2.77 44.56
C HIS A 326 -9.34 1.50 45.19
N ILE A 327 -8.72 0.37 44.87
CA ILE A 327 -9.15 -0.95 45.33
C ILE A 327 -7.98 -1.93 45.32
N PHE A 328 -7.81 -2.66 46.42
CA PHE A 328 -6.83 -3.73 46.56
C PHE A 328 -7.50 -4.95 47.20
N PRO A 329 -7.28 -6.20 46.70
CA PRO A 329 -6.37 -6.60 45.63
C PRO A 329 -6.89 -6.28 44.20
N SER A 330 -6.20 -6.77 43.16
CA SER A 330 -6.63 -6.68 41.75
C SER A 330 -7.98 -7.41 41.56
N VAL A 331 -8.99 -6.69 41.05
CA VAL A 331 -10.38 -7.15 40.94
C VAL A 331 -10.97 -6.78 39.57
N LEU A 332 -12.05 -7.43 39.16
CA LEU A 332 -12.82 -7.01 37.99
C LEU A 332 -13.71 -5.81 38.37
N LEU A 333 -13.52 -4.68 37.72
CA LEU A 333 -14.37 -3.50 37.80
C LEU A 333 -15.36 -3.51 36.64
N SER A 334 -16.64 -3.50 36.97
CA SER A 334 -17.73 -3.33 36.00
C SER A 334 -18.29 -1.92 36.14
N LEU A 335 -18.05 -1.08 35.14
CA LEU A 335 -18.61 0.25 35.03
C LEU A 335 -19.71 0.24 33.98
N SER A 336 -20.93 0.56 34.38
CA SER A 336 -22.05 0.80 33.47
C SER A 336 -22.47 2.26 33.55
N GLY A 337 -22.88 2.86 32.44
CA GLY A 337 -23.39 4.22 32.39
C GLY A 337 -24.77 4.30 31.75
N ASP A 338 -25.31 5.52 31.73
CA ASP A 338 -26.44 5.89 30.90
C ASP A 338 -26.15 5.59 29.40
N ASP A 339 -27.20 5.49 28.58
CA ASP A 339 -27.12 5.17 27.14
C ASP A 339 -26.45 3.82 26.78
N GLY A 340 -26.37 2.90 27.75
CA GLY A 340 -25.87 1.54 27.54
C GLY A 340 -24.35 1.41 27.55
N TYR A 341 -23.61 2.44 27.98
CA TYR A 341 -22.16 2.34 28.19
C TYR A 341 -21.84 1.20 29.17
N ARG A 342 -20.93 0.30 28.79
CA ARG A 342 -20.46 -0.80 29.63
C ARG A 342 -18.97 -1.03 29.41
N ASN A 343 -18.22 -1.04 30.50
CA ASN A 343 -16.79 -1.29 30.48
C ASN A 343 -16.40 -2.20 31.66
N ASN A 344 -15.86 -3.38 31.33
CA ASN A 344 -15.41 -4.37 32.31
C ASN A 344 -13.89 -4.49 32.21
N THR A 345 -13.18 -4.11 33.26
CA THR A 345 -11.70 -4.09 33.27
C THR A 345 -11.17 -4.67 34.58
N VAL A 346 -9.92 -5.12 34.59
CA VAL A 346 -9.27 -5.61 35.82
C VAL A 346 -8.43 -4.50 36.41
N SER A 347 -8.62 -4.18 37.69
CA SER A 347 -7.79 -3.20 38.39
C SER A 347 -6.34 -3.69 38.45
N GLY A 348 -5.39 -2.83 38.08
CA GLY A 348 -3.98 -3.20 38.02
C GLY A 348 -3.40 -3.59 39.39
N ALA A 349 -2.22 -4.21 39.40
CA ALA A 349 -1.56 -4.66 40.64
C ALA A 349 -1.25 -3.53 41.65
N GLY A 350 -1.23 -2.26 41.20
CA GLY A 350 -0.97 -1.08 42.02
C GLY A 350 -2.14 -0.57 42.85
N GLY A 351 -3.31 -1.22 42.81
CA GLY A 351 -4.46 -0.85 43.64
C GLY A 351 -5.22 0.40 43.20
N SER A 352 -4.93 0.92 42.01
CA SER A 352 -5.63 2.06 41.40
C SER A 352 -5.95 1.80 39.93
N PHE A 353 -7.11 2.26 39.46
CA PHE A 353 -7.53 2.21 38.07
C PHE A 353 -8.28 3.49 37.69
N ILE A 354 -8.06 4.00 36.48
CA ILE A 354 -8.70 5.24 36.01
C ILE A 354 -9.51 4.94 34.75
N PHE A 355 -10.81 5.21 34.82
CA PHE A 355 -11.67 5.30 33.64
C PHE A 355 -11.59 6.71 33.07
N THR A 356 -11.14 6.84 31.82
CA THR A 356 -11.05 8.11 31.10
C THR A 356 -12.13 8.24 30.03
N ASP A 357 -12.23 9.43 29.43
CA ASP A 357 -13.07 9.70 28.25
C ASP A 357 -14.56 9.43 28.47
N LEU A 358 -15.04 9.69 29.69
CA LEU A 358 -16.42 9.47 30.07
C LEU A 358 -17.27 10.71 29.76
N PHE A 359 -18.40 10.51 29.07
CA PHE A 359 -19.39 11.57 28.92
C PHE A 359 -20.05 11.90 30.27
N PRO A 360 -20.55 13.13 30.45
CA PRO A 360 -21.34 13.46 31.64
C PRO A 360 -22.59 12.59 31.70
N GLY A 361 -22.92 12.10 32.89
CA GLY A 361 -24.02 11.18 33.10
C GLY A 361 -23.89 10.42 34.40
N ASN A 362 -24.79 9.47 34.62
CA ASN A 362 -24.75 8.60 35.78
C ASN A 362 -24.03 7.31 35.43
N PHE A 363 -23.13 6.91 36.32
CA PHE A 363 -22.41 5.65 36.23
C PHE A 363 -22.68 4.80 37.46
N TYR A 364 -22.74 3.50 37.26
CA TYR A 364 -22.84 2.49 38.31
C TYR A 364 -21.59 1.63 38.24
N LEU A 365 -20.78 1.68 39.29
CA LEU A 365 -19.50 0.99 39.39
C LEU A 365 -19.61 -0.14 40.41
N ARG A 366 -19.26 -1.35 39.99
CA ARG A 366 -19.29 -2.54 40.83
C ARG A 366 -17.98 -3.33 40.73
N PRO A 367 -17.27 -3.55 41.86
CA PRO A 367 -16.16 -4.50 41.90
C PRO A 367 -16.66 -5.94 42.02
N LEU A 368 -15.97 -6.86 41.36
CA LEU A 368 -16.24 -8.30 41.38
C LEU A 368 -14.93 -9.08 41.51
N LEU A 369 -14.85 -9.94 42.51
CA LEU A 369 -13.80 -10.94 42.65
C LEU A 369 -14.35 -12.09 43.48
N LYS A 370 -14.21 -13.32 42.99
CA LYS A 370 -14.64 -14.51 43.73
C LYS A 370 -13.85 -14.59 45.04
N GLU A 371 -14.50 -15.03 46.11
CA GLU A 371 -13.95 -15.12 47.48
C GLU A 371 -13.86 -13.81 48.28
N TYR A 372 -14.16 -12.67 47.66
CA TYR A 372 -14.11 -11.36 48.30
C TYR A 372 -15.49 -10.71 48.36
N SER A 373 -15.75 -9.98 49.44
CA SER A 373 -16.84 -9.02 49.56
C SER A 373 -16.27 -7.60 49.52
N PHE A 374 -17.08 -6.66 49.05
CA PHE A 374 -16.67 -5.26 48.88
C PHE A 374 -17.58 -4.35 49.70
N SER A 375 -16.97 -3.33 50.32
CA SER A 375 -17.67 -2.24 51.00
C SER A 375 -17.21 -0.90 50.41
N PRO A 376 -18.12 -0.13 49.78
CA PRO A 376 -19.50 -0.49 49.42
C PRO A 376 -19.55 -1.63 48.38
N SER A 377 -20.70 -2.29 48.21
CA SER A 377 -20.82 -3.38 47.23
C SER A 377 -20.90 -2.87 45.78
N ALA A 378 -21.31 -1.62 45.60
CA ALA A 378 -21.35 -0.86 44.36
C ALA A 378 -21.58 0.62 44.68
N GLU A 379 -21.19 1.51 43.78
CA GLU A 379 -21.31 2.96 43.94
C GLU A 379 -22.01 3.57 42.72
N THR A 380 -22.92 4.52 42.96
CA THR A 380 -23.54 5.34 41.89
C THR A 380 -22.85 6.70 41.82
N ILE A 381 -22.32 7.03 40.66
CA ILE A 381 -21.44 8.18 40.42
C ILE A 381 -22.11 9.09 39.39
N MET A 382 -22.53 10.27 39.82
CA MET A 382 -22.96 11.34 38.91
C MET A 382 -21.74 12.11 38.42
N LEU A 383 -21.46 12.15 37.12
CA LEU A 383 -20.29 12.83 36.56
C LEU A 383 -20.72 14.04 35.73
N GLY A 384 -20.24 15.22 36.10
CA GLY A 384 -20.40 16.46 35.34
C GLY A 384 -19.40 16.60 34.18
N SER A 385 -19.54 17.70 33.43
CA SER A 385 -18.65 18.04 32.30
C SER A 385 -17.18 18.19 32.74
N GLY A 386 -16.34 17.23 32.34
CA GLY A 386 -14.92 17.22 32.68
C GLY A 386 -14.61 17.07 34.16
N GLU A 387 -15.56 16.56 34.94
CA GLU A 387 -15.38 16.29 36.36
C GLU A 387 -14.50 15.05 36.56
N GLN A 388 -13.69 15.05 37.61
CA GLN A 388 -12.94 13.89 38.06
C GLN A 388 -13.47 13.47 39.43
N LYS A 389 -13.86 12.21 39.57
CA LYS A 389 -14.30 11.64 40.86
C LYS A 389 -13.42 10.49 41.29
N GLU A 390 -13.19 10.41 42.59
CA GLU A 390 -12.44 9.34 43.23
C GLU A 390 -13.40 8.44 44.02
N VAL A 391 -13.26 7.12 43.86
CA VAL A 391 -14.06 6.10 44.54
C VAL A 391 -13.14 5.08 45.18
N ILE A 392 -13.39 4.77 46.45
CA ILE A 392 -12.59 3.84 47.24
C ILE A 392 -13.44 2.64 47.61
N PHE A 393 -12.94 1.43 47.34
CA PHE A 393 -13.57 0.18 47.75
C PHE A 393 -12.66 -0.61 48.68
N HIS A 394 -13.22 -1.11 49.77
CA HIS A 394 -12.53 -2.01 50.68
C HIS A 394 -12.90 -3.47 50.36
N ALA A 395 -11.90 -4.29 50.02
CA ALA A 395 -12.10 -5.70 49.75
C ALA A 395 -11.76 -6.55 50.98
N THR A 396 -12.68 -7.41 51.40
CA THR A 396 -12.51 -8.35 52.51
C THR A 396 -12.68 -9.77 51.99
N ARG A 397 -11.72 -10.65 52.25
CA ARG A 397 -11.85 -12.06 51.88
C ARG A 397 -12.88 -12.74 52.79
N VAL A 398 -13.90 -13.36 52.21
CA VAL A 398 -15.04 -13.99 52.93
C VAL A 398 -15.27 -15.45 52.54
N ALA A 399 -14.58 -15.96 51.53
CA ALA A 399 -14.61 -17.36 51.16
C ALA A 399 -13.20 -17.87 50.86
N TYR A 400 -13.03 -19.18 50.83
CA TYR A 400 -11.73 -19.84 50.75
C TYR A 400 -11.73 -20.91 49.68
N SER A 401 -10.55 -21.42 49.38
CA SER A 401 -10.30 -22.41 48.35
C SER A 401 -9.86 -23.74 48.92
N VAL A 402 -10.20 -24.81 48.20
CA VAL A 402 -9.59 -26.13 48.36
C VAL A 402 -8.70 -26.40 47.15
N LEU A 403 -7.45 -26.78 47.41
CA LEU A 403 -6.43 -27.07 46.42
C LEU A 403 -5.99 -28.52 46.53
N GLY A 404 -5.76 -29.12 45.38
CA GLY A 404 -5.39 -30.52 45.29
C GLY A 404 -4.95 -30.92 43.89
N THR A 405 -4.66 -32.20 43.75
CA THR A 405 -4.22 -32.81 42.50
C THR A 405 -5.06 -34.02 42.12
N VAL A 406 -5.12 -34.29 40.82
CA VAL A 406 -5.75 -35.45 40.23
C VAL A 406 -4.70 -36.19 39.42
N SER A 407 -4.48 -37.46 39.74
CA SER A 407 -3.50 -38.31 39.06
C SER A 407 -4.11 -39.64 38.63
N LEU A 408 -3.49 -40.29 37.66
CA LEU A 408 -3.75 -41.69 37.32
C LEU A 408 -3.11 -42.62 38.35
N LEU A 409 -3.48 -43.91 38.31
CA LEU A 409 -2.84 -44.95 39.12
C LEU A 409 -1.31 -45.04 38.87
N SER A 410 -0.85 -44.65 37.69
CA SER A 410 0.57 -44.58 37.33
C SER A 410 1.33 -43.42 38.00
N GLY A 411 0.63 -42.53 38.70
CA GLY A 411 1.20 -41.30 39.29
C GLY A 411 1.30 -40.13 38.30
N LEU A 412 0.90 -40.32 37.04
CA LEU A 412 0.86 -39.24 36.05
C LEU A 412 -0.31 -38.28 36.31
N PRO A 413 -0.14 -36.96 36.12
CA PRO A 413 -1.23 -36.00 36.28
C PRO A 413 -2.34 -36.23 35.26
N LYS A 414 -3.60 -36.03 35.68
CA LYS A 414 -4.77 -36.15 34.81
C LYS A 414 -5.47 -34.81 34.61
N GLU A 415 -5.38 -34.30 33.39
CA GLU A 415 -6.07 -33.09 32.96
C GLU A 415 -7.56 -33.33 32.71
N GLY A 416 -8.35 -32.28 32.95
CA GLY A 416 -9.70 -32.18 32.44
C GLY A 416 -10.75 -32.89 33.29
N VAL A 417 -10.41 -33.32 34.50
CA VAL A 417 -11.30 -33.99 35.45
C VAL A 417 -12.13 -32.94 36.19
N TYR A 418 -13.45 -33.15 36.24
CA TYR A 418 -14.38 -32.30 36.97
C TYR A 418 -14.52 -32.75 38.42
N LEU A 419 -14.35 -31.80 39.34
CA LEU A 419 -14.56 -31.97 40.77
C LEU A 419 -15.69 -31.05 41.22
N GLU A 420 -16.52 -31.53 42.13
CA GLU A 420 -17.53 -30.73 42.82
C GLU A 420 -17.24 -30.67 44.32
N ALA A 421 -17.64 -29.58 44.95
CA ALA A 421 -17.76 -29.43 46.39
C ALA A 421 -19.22 -29.11 46.72
N ARG A 422 -19.88 -29.99 47.47
CA ARG A 422 -21.26 -29.80 47.90
C ARG A 422 -21.35 -29.67 49.41
N SER A 423 -21.98 -28.61 49.88
CA SER A 423 -22.24 -28.42 51.31
C SER A 423 -23.25 -29.45 51.80
N GLU A 424 -22.96 -30.07 52.94
CA GLU A 424 -23.85 -31.06 53.56
C GLU A 424 -25.11 -30.43 54.16
N THR A 425 -25.02 -29.17 54.60
CA THR A 425 -26.05 -28.51 55.42
C THR A 425 -26.71 -27.31 54.75
N LYS A 426 -26.00 -26.56 53.92
CA LYS A 426 -26.44 -25.24 53.42
C LYS A 426 -26.73 -25.19 51.92
N GLY A 427 -26.64 -26.33 51.22
CA GLY A 427 -26.96 -26.43 49.80
C GLY A 427 -26.02 -25.69 48.84
N TYR A 428 -24.89 -25.16 49.33
CA TYR A 428 -23.86 -24.56 48.48
C TYR A 428 -23.20 -25.62 47.58
N TYR A 429 -22.89 -25.22 46.35
CA TYR A 429 -22.29 -26.06 45.34
C TYR A 429 -21.24 -25.26 44.58
N GLU A 430 -20.06 -25.84 44.40
CA GLU A 430 -18.96 -25.28 43.63
C GLU A 430 -18.28 -26.37 42.80
N GLU A 431 -17.70 -26.00 41.66
CA GLU A 431 -17.02 -26.94 40.77
C GLU A 431 -15.70 -26.40 40.24
N ALA A 432 -14.80 -27.31 39.86
CA ALA A 432 -13.52 -27.00 39.27
C ALA A 432 -13.08 -28.10 38.30
N ARG A 433 -12.18 -27.76 37.39
CA ARG A 433 -11.56 -28.69 36.44
C ARG A 433 -10.06 -28.76 36.71
N SER A 434 -9.48 -29.96 36.65
CA SER A 434 -8.03 -30.13 36.76
C SER A 434 -7.30 -29.60 35.53
N ASP A 435 -6.16 -28.93 35.75
CA ASP A 435 -5.26 -28.39 34.73
C ASP A 435 -4.36 -29.48 34.10
N SER A 436 -3.49 -29.10 33.17
CA SER A 436 -2.55 -30.01 32.50
C SER A 436 -1.53 -30.68 33.43
N LEU A 437 -1.34 -30.13 34.63
CA LEU A 437 -0.52 -30.70 35.69
C LEU A 437 -1.36 -31.48 36.72
N GLY A 438 -2.65 -31.72 36.42
CA GLY A 438 -3.59 -32.41 37.28
C GLY A 438 -4.02 -31.58 38.48
N ARG A 439 -3.58 -30.33 38.64
CA ARG A 439 -3.92 -29.50 39.79
C ARG A 439 -5.30 -28.90 39.61
N TYR A 440 -6.04 -28.75 40.69
CA TYR A 440 -7.35 -28.10 40.69
C TYR A 440 -7.47 -27.13 41.87
N ARG A 441 -8.40 -26.19 41.75
CA ARG A 441 -8.73 -25.23 42.81
C ARG A 441 -10.23 -24.98 42.84
N LEU A 442 -10.91 -25.53 43.84
CA LEU A 442 -12.32 -25.25 44.15
C LEU A 442 -12.37 -23.92 44.91
N ARG A 443 -12.95 -22.89 44.30
CA ARG A 443 -12.98 -21.52 44.83
C ARG A 443 -14.35 -21.18 45.37
N GLY A 444 -14.42 -20.29 46.36
CA GLY A 444 -15.69 -19.74 46.84
C GLY A 444 -16.37 -20.52 47.96
N LEU A 445 -15.63 -21.37 48.67
CA LEU A 445 -16.18 -22.17 49.76
C LEU A 445 -16.32 -21.32 51.02
N LEU A 446 -17.51 -21.32 51.62
CA LEU A 446 -17.81 -20.46 52.76
C LEU A 446 -17.24 -21.04 54.06
N PRO A 447 -16.66 -20.20 54.94
CA PRO A 447 -16.13 -20.64 56.22
C PRO A 447 -17.22 -21.21 57.13
N TYR A 448 -16.81 -22.02 58.11
CA TYR A 448 -17.68 -22.69 59.08
C TYR A 448 -18.77 -23.55 58.41
N THR A 449 -18.40 -24.21 57.32
CA THR A 449 -19.28 -25.08 56.55
C THR A 449 -18.52 -26.33 56.10
N SER A 450 -19.13 -27.50 56.31
CA SER A 450 -18.62 -28.79 55.86
C SER A 450 -19.02 -29.03 54.40
N TYR A 451 -18.03 -29.38 53.58
CA TYR A 451 -18.20 -29.70 52.17
C TYR A 451 -17.75 -31.13 51.88
N SER A 452 -18.54 -31.86 51.08
CA SER A 452 -18.14 -33.12 50.48
C SER A 452 -17.60 -32.85 49.08
N VAL A 453 -16.30 -33.11 48.90
CA VAL A 453 -15.58 -32.95 47.64
C VAL A 453 -15.49 -34.30 46.94
N LYS A 454 -15.88 -34.38 45.67
CA LYS A 454 -15.79 -35.61 44.87
C LYS A 454 -15.57 -35.32 43.39
N VAL A 455 -15.15 -36.35 42.67
CA VAL A 455 -14.99 -36.32 41.21
C VAL A 455 -16.30 -36.77 40.54
N VAL A 456 -16.72 -36.07 39.49
CA VAL A 456 -18.06 -36.25 38.88
C VAL A 456 -18.01 -36.84 37.46
N ASN A 457 -16.85 -36.84 36.81
CA ASN A 457 -16.74 -37.22 35.39
C ASN A 457 -16.88 -38.75 35.17
N LYS A 458 -17.06 -39.17 33.90
CA LYS A 458 -17.18 -40.56 33.39
C LYS A 458 -15.93 -41.44 33.64
N ILE A 459 -15.53 -41.53 34.89
CA ILE A 459 -14.38 -42.28 35.39
C ILE A 459 -14.91 -43.59 36.00
N GLU A 460 -14.13 -44.67 35.97
CA GLU A 460 -14.57 -45.96 36.52
C GLU A 460 -14.76 -45.88 38.03
N ARG A 461 -13.73 -45.38 38.70
CA ARG A 461 -13.67 -45.18 40.16
C ARG A 461 -12.63 -44.13 40.51
N THR A 462 -12.77 -43.54 41.68
CA THR A 462 -11.77 -42.66 42.28
C THR A 462 -11.39 -43.13 43.67
N SER A 463 -10.17 -42.80 44.08
CA SER A 463 -9.67 -43.07 45.42
C SER A 463 -9.06 -41.79 45.99
N PRO A 464 -9.61 -41.22 47.07
CA PRO A 464 -10.88 -41.62 47.73
C PRO A 464 -12.11 -41.37 46.84
N GLU A 465 -13.26 -41.94 47.20
CA GLU A 465 -14.53 -41.71 46.49
C GLU A 465 -15.01 -40.25 46.67
N HIS A 466 -14.93 -39.76 47.90
CA HIS A 466 -15.18 -38.37 48.28
C HIS A 466 -14.38 -38.04 49.54
N VAL A 467 -14.18 -36.75 49.82
CA VAL A 467 -13.53 -36.24 51.04
C VAL A 467 -14.44 -35.19 51.67
N VAL A 468 -14.78 -35.37 52.94
CA VAL A 468 -15.51 -34.36 53.72
C VAL A 468 -14.51 -33.48 54.45
N LEU A 469 -14.68 -32.16 54.35
CA LEU A 469 -13.77 -31.17 54.92
C LEU A 469 -14.53 -29.94 55.46
N ASP A 470 -14.09 -29.48 56.63
CA ASP A 470 -14.59 -28.27 57.28
C ASP A 470 -13.77 -27.05 56.84
N VAL A 471 -14.42 -26.14 56.11
CA VAL A 471 -13.74 -24.95 55.60
C VAL A 471 -13.62 -23.91 56.71
N GLY A 472 -12.38 -23.54 57.07
CA GLY A 472 -12.05 -22.51 58.05
C GLY A 472 -11.84 -21.13 57.43
N THR A 473 -10.94 -20.33 58.01
CA THR A 473 -10.56 -19.00 57.51
C THR A 473 -9.26 -18.99 56.68
N GLN A 474 -8.87 -20.16 56.16
CA GLN A 474 -7.67 -20.33 55.34
C GLN A 474 -7.94 -21.34 54.22
N ASP A 475 -7.09 -21.31 53.20
CA ASP A 475 -7.15 -22.27 52.10
C ASP A 475 -6.70 -23.66 52.58
N ILE A 476 -7.40 -24.70 52.13
CA ILE A 476 -7.07 -26.09 52.42
C ILE A 476 -6.28 -26.64 51.24
N THR A 477 -5.13 -27.26 51.49
CA THR A 477 -4.26 -27.85 50.47
C THR A 477 -4.08 -29.34 50.70
N GLY A 478 -3.77 -30.09 49.63
CA GLY A 478 -3.44 -31.53 49.72
C GLY A 478 -4.66 -32.44 49.71
N VAL A 479 -5.76 -32.00 49.09
CA VAL A 479 -6.93 -32.84 48.84
C VAL A 479 -6.73 -33.53 47.50
N ASP A 480 -6.13 -34.72 47.49
CA ASP A 480 -5.71 -35.38 46.25
C ASP A 480 -6.64 -36.55 45.88
N PHE A 481 -6.82 -36.77 44.57
CA PHE A 481 -7.65 -37.85 44.03
C PHE A 481 -6.87 -38.69 43.01
N VAL A 482 -6.93 -40.01 43.16
CA VAL A 482 -6.44 -40.96 42.15
C VAL A 482 -7.61 -41.45 41.30
N VAL A 483 -7.51 -41.25 39.99
CA VAL A 483 -8.52 -41.58 38.99
C VAL A 483 -8.16 -42.89 38.30
N PHE A 484 -9.15 -43.80 38.24
CA PHE A 484 -9.04 -45.06 37.51
C PHE A 484 -9.92 -44.96 36.26
N GLU A 485 -9.28 -44.89 35.11
CA GLU A 485 -9.98 -44.82 33.83
C GLU A 485 -10.46 -46.21 33.41
N ARG A 486 -11.65 -46.28 32.81
CA ARG A 486 -12.07 -47.50 32.12
C ARG A 486 -11.13 -47.68 30.92
N PRO A 487 -10.56 -48.87 30.69
CA PRO A 487 -9.89 -49.15 29.43
C PRO A 487 -10.88 -48.94 28.28
N GLU A 488 -10.55 -48.09 27.31
CA GLU A 488 -11.33 -47.95 26.07
C GLU A 488 -11.09 -49.11 25.09
N VAL A 489 -10.21 -50.05 25.44
CA VAL A 489 -9.93 -51.23 24.64
C VAL A 489 -11.05 -52.25 24.81
N THR A 490 -11.73 -52.54 23.72
CA THR A 490 -12.66 -53.66 23.63
C THR A 490 -11.88 -54.90 23.22
N ILE A 491 -12.16 -56.03 23.87
CA ILE A 491 -11.57 -57.32 23.53
C ILE A 491 -12.73 -58.28 23.23
N LEU A 492 -12.75 -58.81 22.00
CA LEU A 492 -13.66 -59.86 21.59
C LEU A 492 -12.88 -61.15 21.41
N SER A 493 -13.15 -62.16 22.24
CA SER A 493 -12.52 -63.46 22.12
C SER A 493 -13.52 -64.54 21.76
N GLY A 494 -13.09 -65.61 21.11
CA GLY A 494 -14.00 -66.69 20.77
C GLY A 494 -13.35 -67.97 20.30
N HIS A 495 -14.15 -69.04 20.20
CA HIS A 495 -13.68 -70.34 19.74
C HIS A 495 -14.60 -70.97 18.68
N VAL A 496 -14.02 -71.85 17.86
CA VAL A 496 -14.66 -72.48 16.70
C VAL A 496 -14.70 -73.98 16.87
N GLU A 497 -15.87 -74.59 16.60
CA GLU A 497 -16.06 -76.04 16.63
C GLU A 497 -16.59 -76.56 15.28
N GLY A 498 -16.01 -77.67 14.79
CA GLY A 498 -16.40 -78.25 13.51
C GLY A 498 -15.64 -79.52 13.15
N LYS A 499 -16.11 -80.23 12.13
CA LYS A 499 -15.47 -81.44 11.60
C LYS A 499 -14.53 -81.09 10.43
N ASN A 500 -13.35 -81.69 10.39
CA ASN A 500 -12.30 -81.46 9.38
C ASN A 500 -11.72 -80.02 9.34
N LEU A 501 -11.69 -79.33 10.49
CA LEU A 501 -11.16 -77.95 10.62
C LEU A 501 -9.74 -77.75 10.04
N LYS A 502 -8.87 -78.77 10.09
CA LYS A 502 -7.50 -78.69 9.58
C LYS A 502 -7.41 -78.57 8.05
N GLU A 503 -8.41 -79.05 7.32
CA GLU A 503 -8.37 -79.15 5.85
C GLU A 503 -9.08 -77.96 5.17
N LEU A 504 -9.83 -77.15 5.92
CA LEU A 504 -10.81 -76.21 5.37
C LEU A 504 -10.38 -74.74 5.32
N HIS A 505 -9.17 -74.41 5.81
CA HIS A 505 -8.57 -73.05 5.81
C HIS A 505 -9.60 -71.91 6.02
N LEU A 506 -10.37 -72.01 7.11
CA LEU A 506 -11.47 -71.08 7.39
C LEU A 506 -10.95 -69.70 7.80
N LEU A 507 -11.72 -68.67 7.45
CA LEU A 507 -11.54 -67.29 7.92
C LEU A 507 -12.59 -66.97 8.98
N VAL A 508 -12.21 -66.23 10.01
CA VAL A 508 -13.16 -65.56 10.92
C VAL A 508 -13.42 -64.18 10.34
N GLU A 509 -14.66 -63.91 9.93
CA GLU A 509 -15.10 -62.60 9.48
C GLU A 509 -15.95 -61.92 10.54
N VAL A 510 -15.61 -60.66 10.83
CA VAL A 510 -16.40 -59.76 11.66
C VAL A 510 -16.96 -58.66 10.78
N ARG A 511 -18.28 -58.56 10.74
CA ARG A 511 -19.02 -57.58 9.94
C ARG A 511 -19.76 -56.61 10.85
N SER A 512 -20.02 -55.40 10.36
CA SER A 512 -20.91 -54.48 11.06
C SER A 512 -22.35 -55.01 11.01
N ALA A 513 -23.08 -54.99 12.12
CA ALA A 513 -24.50 -55.34 12.11
C ALA A 513 -25.35 -54.29 11.38
N SER A 514 -24.89 -53.04 11.28
CA SER A 514 -25.59 -51.95 10.58
C SER A 514 -25.42 -52.01 9.07
N ASP A 515 -24.31 -52.58 8.60
CA ASP A 515 -23.96 -52.71 7.18
C ASP A 515 -23.29 -54.07 6.96
N THR A 516 -24.10 -55.04 6.55
CA THR A 516 -23.70 -56.45 6.41
C THR A 516 -22.73 -56.69 5.27
N GLU A 517 -22.54 -55.74 4.36
CA GLU A 517 -21.55 -55.81 3.28
C GLU A 517 -20.16 -55.32 3.74
N LYS A 518 -20.10 -54.56 4.84
CA LYS A 518 -18.85 -54.03 5.37
C LYS A 518 -18.16 -55.00 6.33
N VAL A 519 -17.13 -55.66 5.83
CA VAL A 519 -16.21 -56.47 6.64
C VAL A 519 -15.28 -55.54 7.44
N VAL A 520 -15.34 -55.64 8.76
CA VAL A 520 -14.56 -54.83 9.71
C VAL A 520 -13.20 -55.49 9.97
N SER A 521 -13.19 -56.82 10.09
CA SER A 521 -11.97 -57.60 10.23
C SER A 521 -12.18 -59.00 9.65
N ALA A 522 -11.17 -59.53 8.96
CA ALA A 522 -11.16 -60.90 8.46
C ALA A 522 -9.76 -61.48 8.57
N PHE A 523 -9.62 -62.62 9.24
CA PHE A 523 -8.33 -63.25 9.45
C PHE A 523 -8.45 -64.79 9.46
N PRO A 524 -7.39 -65.52 9.06
CA PRO A 524 -7.40 -66.97 9.09
C PRO A 524 -7.57 -67.49 10.52
N LEU A 525 -8.43 -68.50 10.68
CA LEU A 525 -8.68 -69.15 11.95
C LEU A 525 -7.37 -69.72 12.52
N PRO A 526 -6.93 -69.31 13.72
CA PRO A 526 -5.70 -69.83 14.31
C PRO A 526 -5.76 -71.35 14.54
N LEU A 527 -4.60 -72.01 14.57
CA LEU A 527 -4.50 -73.46 14.81
C LEU A 527 -5.02 -73.91 16.19
N SER A 528 -5.13 -72.98 17.15
CA SER A 528 -5.75 -73.20 18.45
C SER A 528 -7.29 -73.26 18.37
N TYR A 529 -7.87 -72.92 17.22
CA TYR A 529 -9.31 -72.70 17.01
C TYR A 529 -9.92 -71.64 17.94
N PHE A 530 -9.06 -70.82 18.55
CA PHE A 530 -9.41 -69.70 19.41
C PHE A 530 -8.88 -68.41 18.79
N PHE A 531 -9.68 -67.36 18.81
CA PHE A 531 -9.31 -66.04 18.30
C PHE A 531 -9.58 -64.94 19.32
N GLU A 532 -8.80 -63.86 19.23
CA GLU A 532 -8.95 -62.65 20.03
C GLU A 532 -8.77 -61.44 19.13
N ILE A 533 -9.71 -60.50 19.21
CA ILE A 533 -9.73 -59.26 18.45
C ILE A 533 -9.71 -58.12 19.46
N ARG A 534 -8.74 -57.22 19.30
CA ARG A 534 -8.61 -56.03 20.14
C ARG A 534 -9.05 -54.80 19.36
N ASP A 535 -9.45 -53.76 20.10
CA ASP A 535 -9.73 -52.43 19.58
C ASP A 535 -10.88 -52.39 18.57
N LEU A 536 -11.90 -53.23 18.78
CA LEU A 536 -13.16 -53.14 18.04
C LEU A 536 -13.90 -51.84 18.44
N PRO A 537 -14.32 -51.00 17.49
CA PRO A 537 -15.12 -49.83 17.82
C PRO A 537 -16.39 -50.22 18.59
N LYS A 538 -16.98 -49.27 19.32
CA LYS A 538 -18.28 -49.48 19.96
C LYS A 538 -19.37 -49.65 18.90
N GLY A 539 -20.21 -50.66 19.09
CA GLY A 539 -21.30 -51.01 18.19
C GLY A 539 -21.58 -52.51 18.13
N LYS A 540 -22.54 -52.87 17.28
CA LYS A 540 -22.98 -54.25 17.09
C LYS A 540 -22.28 -54.89 15.89
N TYR A 541 -21.80 -56.11 16.09
CA TYR A 541 -21.05 -56.86 15.09
C TYR A 541 -21.64 -58.24 14.86
N LEU A 542 -21.53 -58.74 13.63
CA LEU A 542 -21.89 -60.10 13.25
C LEU A 542 -20.61 -60.89 13.00
N LEU A 543 -20.42 -61.97 13.75
CA LEU A 543 -19.32 -62.92 13.56
C LEU A 543 -19.79 -64.13 12.78
N GLN A 544 -19.04 -64.48 11.75
CA GLN A 544 -19.29 -65.66 10.93
C GLN A 544 -17.99 -66.28 10.46
N LEU A 545 -18.04 -67.57 10.15
CA LEU A 545 -16.96 -68.24 9.45
C LEU A 545 -17.16 -68.09 7.94
N ALA A 546 -16.06 -67.87 7.23
CA ALA A 546 -16.03 -67.90 5.77
C ALA A 546 -15.06 -68.99 5.31
N SER A 547 -15.41 -69.66 4.22
CA SER A 547 -14.60 -70.71 3.60
C SER A 547 -14.10 -70.24 2.24
N GLN A 548 -12.87 -70.61 1.88
CA GLN A 548 -12.29 -70.37 0.56
C GLN A 548 -12.56 -71.51 -0.43
N LEU A 549 -13.39 -72.50 -0.07
CA LEU A 549 -13.74 -73.61 -0.95
C LEU A 549 -14.58 -73.15 -2.16
N SER A 550 -14.40 -73.81 -3.30
CA SER A 550 -15.15 -73.48 -4.53
C SER A 550 -16.66 -73.71 -4.34
N PRO A 551 -17.51 -72.69 -4.56
CA PRO A 551 -18.96 -72.80 -4.40
C PRO A 551 -19.63 -73.73 -5.42
N THR A 552 -18.92 -74.15 -6.47
CA THR A 552 -19.45 -75.07 -7.50
C THR A 552 -19.65 -76.50 -7.01
N ASN A 553 -18.87 -76.93 -6.01
CA ASN A 553 -18.89 -78.32 -5.51
C ASN A 553 -19.44 -78.42 -4.09
N TYR A 554 -19.36 -77.33 -3.32
CA TYR A 554 -19.66 -77.29 -1.89
C TYR A 554 -20.57 -76.12 -1.58
N LYS A 555 -21.62 -76.38 -0.79
CA LYS A 555 -22.43 -75.33 -0.16
C LYS A 555 -21.99 -75.19 1.30
N PHE A 556 -21.43 -74.03 1.64
CA PHE A 556 -20.94 -73.73 2.98
C PHE A 556 -21.96 -72.91 3.77
N HIS A 557 -22.43 -73.45 4.89
CA HIS A 557 -23.36 -72.80 5.81
C HIS A 557 -22.69 -72.56 7.16
N ALA A 558 -22.35 -71.32 7.49
CA ALA A 558 -21.83 -70.93 8.81
C ALA A 558 -22.94 -70.37 9.72
N SER A 559 -22.78 -70.60 11.02
CA SER A 559 -23.56 -69.88 12.04
C SER A 559 -23.09 -68.43 12.12
N ILE A 560 -24.06 -67.52 12.25
CA ILE A 560 -23.82 -66.09 12.44
C ILE A 560 -24.16 -65.77 13.89
N LEU A 561 -23.26 -65.10 14.60
CA LEU A 561 -23.46 -64.66 15.98
C LEU A 561 -23.40 -63.13 16.07
N GLU A 562 -24.43 -62.52 16.64
CA GLU A 562 -24.45 -61.08 16.93
C GLU A 562 -23.81 -60.79 18.28
N VAL A 563 -22.92 -59.80 18.31
CA VAL A 563 -22.20 -59.35 19.51
C VAL A 563 -22.35 -57.86 19.65
N ASP A 564 -22.77 -57.43 20.84
CA ASP A 564 -22.87 -56.03 21.21
C ASP A 564 -21.63 -55.61 22.01
N MET A 565 -20.84 -54.69 21.46
CA MET A 565 -19.65 -54.13 22.12
C MET A 565 -19.96 -52.80 22.82
N ASP A 566 -21.23 -52.38 22.92
CA ASP A 566 -21.63 -51.18 23.67
C ASP A 566 -21.73 -51.46 25.19
N GLU A 567 -22.07 -52.69 25.59
CA GLU A 567 -22.38 -53.05 26.99
C GLU A 567 -21.15 -53.45 27.83
N GLY A 568 -20.04 -53.88 27.21
CA GLY A 568 -18.85 -54.37 27.93
C GLY A 568 -17.53 -54.21 27.18
N SER A 569 -16.41 -54.13 27.92
CA SER A 569 -15.06 -54.01 27.35
C SER A 569 -14.41 -55.36 27.02
N HIS A 570 -14.95 -56.48 27.51
CA HIS A 570 -14.48 -57.82 27.15
C HIS A 570 -15.65 -58.77 27.00
N THR A 571 -15.77 -59.38 25.82
CA THR A 571 -16.84 -60.33 25.50
C THR A 571 -16.22 -61.60 24.92
N HIS A 572 -16.59 -62.76 25.47
CA HIS A 572 -16.19 -64.07 24.94
C HIS A 572 -17.36 -64.74 24.24
N VAL A 573 -17.15 -65.26 23.04
CA VAL A 573 -18.20 -65.85 22.19
C VAL A 573 -17.82 -67.21 21.62
N GLY A 574 -18.76 -68.16 21.59
CA GLY A 574 -18.57 -69.45 20.94
C GLY A 574 -19.51 -70.55 21.47
N PRO A 575 -19.54 -71.71 20.79
CA PRO A 575 -18.75 -72.06 19.60
C PRO A 575 -19.39 -71.57 18.28
N LEU A 576 -18.58 -71.02 17.37
CA LEU A 576 -18.99 -70.80 15.99
C LEU A 576 -18.91 -72.12 15.22
N GLY A 577 -20.04 -72.61 14.71
CA GLY A 577 -20.15 -73.83 13.92
C GLY A 577 -20.41 -73.57 12.43
N TYR A 578 -20.13 -74.59 11.61
CA TYR A 578 -20.48 -74.60 10.17
C TYR A 578 -20.90 -76.01 9.70
N GLN A 579 -21.61 -76.06 8.58
CA GLN A 579 -22.02 -77.26 7.86
C GLN A 579 -21.63 -77.15 6.37
N ILE A 580 -21.21 -78.27 5.79
CA ILE A 580 -20.81 -78.36 4.37
C ILE A 580 -21.68 -79.42 3.70
N GLU A 581 -22.36 -79.04 2.61
CA GLU A 581 -23.09 -79.97 1.74
C GLU A 581 -22.35 -80.15 0.40
N GLU A 582 -22.05 -81.39 0.03
CA GLU A 582 -21.48 -81.75 -1.28
C GLU A 582 -22.60 -81.98 -2.31
N TYR A 583 -22.55 -81.31 -3.47
CA TYR A 583 -23.46 -81.61 -4.58
C TYR A 583 -23.02 -82.91 -5.30
N ARG A 584 -23.58 -84.06 -4.91
CA ARG A 584 -23.46 -85.30 -5.69
C ARG A 584 -24.67 -85.51 -6.59
N GLN A 585 -24.57 -85.19 -7.88
CA GLN A 585 -25.49 -85.72 -8.89
C GLN A 585 -25.26 -87.23 -9.05
N LYS A 586 -26.21 -88.06 -8.62
CA LYS A 586 -26.27 -89.50 -8.97
C LYS A 586 -27.60 -89.81 -9.63
N GLN A 587 -27.56 -90.01 -10.95
CA GLN A 587 -28.64 -90.58 -11.76
C GLN A 587 -28.67 -92.10 -11.53
N GLU A 588 -29.83 -92.62 -11.12
CA GLU A 588 -30.09 -94.06 -10.94
C GLU A 588 -30.24 -94.78 -12.29
N ILE A 589 -29.57 -95.92 -12.47
CA ILE A 589 -29.83 -96.88 -13.55
C ILE A 589 -30.35 -98.18 -12.90
N SER A 590 -31.56 -98.59 -13.23
CA SER A 590 -32.20 -99.84 -12.78
C SER A 590 -31.64 -101.08 -13.50
N PRO A 591 -31.43 -102.20 -12.80
CA PRO A 591 -31.45 -103.54 -13.40
C PRO A 591 -32.73 -104.32 -13.03
N ALA A 592 -33.38 -104.89 -14.05
CA ALA A 592 -34.63 -105.66 -14.03
C ALA A 592 -34.49 -107.08 -13.42
N PRO A 593 -35.59 -107.80 -13.12
CA PRO A 593 -35.71 -108.67 -11.94
C PRO A 593 -35.33 -110.14 -12.18
N VAL A 594 -34.33 -110.64 -11.45
CA VAL A 594 -33.94 -112.07 -11.44
C VAL A 594 -34.76 -112.90 -10.42
N PHE A 595 -35.47 -112.23 -9.50
CA PHE A 595 -36.22 -112.84 -8.40
C PHE A 595 -37.44 -113.74 -8.78
N PRO A 596 -38.17 -113.56 -9.91
CA PRO A 596 -39.31 -114.42 -10.22
C PRO A 596 -38.92 -115.85 -10.63
N LEU A 597 -37.79 -116.02 -11.32
CA LEU A 597 -37.34 -117.34 -11.81
C LEU A 597 -36.83 -118.23 -10.68
N VAL A 598 -36.12 -117.64 -9.71
CA VAL A 598 -35.64 -118.36 -8.53
C VAL A 598 -36.81 -118.76 -7.62
N ALA A 599 -37.84 -117.90 -7.52
CA ALA A 599 -39.06 -118.22 -6.77
C ALA A 599 -39.87 -119.36 -7.39
N VAL A 600 -40.02 -119.41 -8.73
CA VAL A 600 -40.75 -120.52 -9.40
C VAL A 600 -40.02 -121.85 -9.26
N ALA A 601 -38.68 -121.86 -9.37
CA ALA A 601 -37.89 -123.07 -9.15
C ALA A 601 -38.00 -123.58 -7.70
N ALA A 602 -38.01 -122.66 -6.72
CA ALA A 602 -38.20 -122.99 -5.31
C ALA A 602 -39.61 -123.54 -5.01
N VAL A 603 -40.66 -123.00 -5.65
CA VAL A 603 -42.04 -123.50 -5.51
C VAL A 603 -42.20 -124.91 -6.09
N ILE A 604 -41.60 -125.20 -7.25
CA ILE A 604 -41.65 -126.54 -7.85
C ILE A 604 -40.89 -127.55 -6.98
N ALA A 605 -39.72 -127.17 -6.45
CA ALA A 605 -38.97 -128.00 -5.50
C ALA A 605 -39.76 -128.25 -4.19
N PHE A 606 -40.48 -127.23 -3.70
CA PHE A 606 -41.36 -127.35 -2.53
C PHE A 606 -42.52 -128.33 -2.79
N PHE A 607 -43.20 -128.26 -3.94
CA PHE A 607 -44.32 -129.16 -4.28
C PHE A 607 -43.89 -130.63 -4.47
N ILE A 608 -42.71 -130.89 -5.03
CA ILE A 608 -42.17 -132.26 -5.18
C ILE A 608 -41.78 -132.84 -3.81
N SER A 609 -41.38 -132.00 -2.85
CA SER A 609 -41.10 -132.43 -1.47
C SER A 609 -42.37 -132.69 -0.64
N LEU A 610 -43.47 -131.98 -0.93
CA LEU A 610 -44.74 -132.11 -0.21
C LEU A 610 -45.48 -133.42 -0.52
N SER A 611 -45.34 -133.95 -1.73
CA SER A 611 -45.94 -135.25 -2.10
C SER A 611 -45.25 -136.43 -1.43
N ARG A 612 -43.95 -136.30 -1.08
CA ARG A 612 -43.18 -137.32 -0.35
C ARG A 612 -43.34 -137.28 1.18
N MET A 613 -43.66 -136.12 1.76
CA MET A 613 -44.06 -135.99 3.19
C MET A 613 -45.46 -136.55 3.49
N LYS A 614 -46.22 -136.89 2.44
CA LYS A 614 -47.60 -137.39 2.54
C LYS A 614 -47.69 -138.89 2.83
N ASP A 615 -46.63 -139.66 2.64
CA ASP A 615 -46.69 -141.11 2.92
C ASP A 615 -47.11 -141.39 4.38
N LEU A 616 -46.75 -140.51 5.33
CA LEU A 616 -46.65 -140.90 6.72
C LEU A 616 -47.77 -140.42 7.66
N TYR A 617 -48.59 -139.41 7.31
CA TYR A 617 -49.58 -138.89 8.26
C TYR A 617 -50.91 -139.66 8.28
N GLN A 618 -51.19 -140.53 7.29
CA GLN A 618 -52.38 -141.41 7.31
C GLN A 618 -52.10 -142.85 7.79
N ALA A 619 -50.86 -143.20 8.14
CA ALA A 619 -50.56 -144.50 8.74
C ALA A 619 -50.93 -144.61 10.24
N VAL A 620 -51.02 -143.52 11.02
CA VAL A 620 -51.28 -143.61 12.48
C VAL A 620 -51.95 -142.31 12.97
N LEU A 621 -53.22 -142.07 12.66
CA LEU A 621 -54.35 -142.32 13.56
C LEU A 621 -54.02 -142.25 15.06
N GLY A 622 -54.67 -141.29 15.73
CA GLY A 622 -55.25 -141.56 17.04
C GLY A 622 -54.38 -141.25 18.26
N ARG A 623 -54.58 -140.05 18.81
CA ARG A 623 -54.93 -139.78 20.22
C ARG A 623 -54.62 -138.32 20.50
N LYS A 624 -55.66 -137.49 20.53
CA LYS A 624 -56.40 -137.10 21.74
C LYS A 624 -55.57 -136.31 22.74
N ASP A 625 -55.95 -135.04 22.80
CA ASP A 625 -56.21 -134.28 24.00
C ASP A 625 -55.07 -134.08 24.99
N GLY A 626 -54.41 -132.94 24.79
CA GLY A 626 -54.77 -131.81 25.64
C GLY A 626 -53.94 -131.61 26.90
N ARG A 627 -54.23 -130.43 27.48
CA ARG A 627 -53.71 -129.86 28.73
C ARG A 627 -52.31 -129.23 28.60
N LYS A 628 -52.24 -127.90 28.61
CA LYS A 628 -52.53 -126.94 29.70
C LYS A 628 -51.28 -126.69 30.55
N LEU A 629 -51.03 -125.39 30.73
CA LEU A 629 -50.61 -124.72 31.96
C LEU A 629 -49.23 -125.09 32.53
N VAL A 630 -48.37 -124.09 32.66
CA VAL A 630 -48.16 -123.36 33.93
C VAL A 630 -47.67 -121.94 33.57
N THR A 631 -48.46 -120.86 33.65
CA THR A 631 -48.85 -119.99 34.80
C THR A 631 -47.76 -119.37 35.67
N LYS A 632 -47.91 -118.05 35.82
CA LYS A 632 -47.92 -117.23 37.06
C LYS A 632 -46.64 -116.52 37.51
N ARG A 633 -46.70 -115.19 37.37
CA ARG A 633 -46.40 -114.05 38.30
C ARG A 633 -45.57 -113.00 37.54
N ARG A 634 -45.98 -111.75 37.36
CA ARG A 634 -47.08 -110.94 37.93
C ARG A 634 -47.47 -109.89 36.91
#